data_AF-A0A2H9TEK6-F1
#
_entry.id   AF-A0A2H9TEK6-F1
#
_cell.length_a   1.000
_cell.length_b   1.000
_cell.length_c   1.000
_cell.angle_alpha   90.00
_cell.angle_beta   90.00
_cell.angle_gamma   90.00
#
_symmetry.space_group_name_H-M   'P 1'
#
loop_
_entity.id
_entity.type
_entity.pdbx_description
1 polymer ?
#
loop_
_entity_poly.entity_id
_entity_poly.type
_entity_poly.pdbx_seq_one_letter_code
_entity_poly.pdbx_strand_id
1 'polypeptide(L)'
;MERISLIEFLQRAKTKKISCDINEKTLNMVDELAKIQKLSRSKILNVLLFAGVITHTNSTIEEWKRMKKDGMKDLVHKENEKEIEEVIKKIEKFKKKWGIDKL
;
A
#
# COMPACT_ATOMS: atom_id res chain seq x y z
N MET A 1 -0.23 -19.15 13.46
CA MET A 1 0.15 -18.70 12.11
C MET A 1 1.47 -17.97 12.27
N GLU A 2 2.58 -18.55 11.82
CA GLU A 2 3.90 -17.93 11.94
C GLU A 2 3.97 -16.65 11.10
N ARG A 3 4.52 -15.56 11.65
CA ARG A 3 4.77 -14.32 10.91
C ARG A 3 5.85 -14.60 9.87
N ILE A 4 5.44 -14.86 8.63
CA ILE A 4 6.36 -14.88 7.49
C ILE A 4 6.94 -13.47 7.33
N SER A 5 8.27 -13.35 7.27
CA SER A 5 8.91 -12.07 6.98
C SER A 5 8.46 -11.59 5.60
N LEU A 6 8.07 -10.33 5.45
CA LEU A 6 7.65 -9.75 4.16
C LEU A 6 8.66 -10.05 3.04
N ILE A 7 9.95 -10.10 3.38
CA ILE A 7 11.02 -10.45 2.45
C ILE A 7 10.91 -11.90 1.97
N GLU A 8 10.59 -12.85 2.86
CA GLU A 8 10.42 -14.27 2.51
C GLU A 8 9.18 -14.49 1.64
N PHE A 9 8.08 -13.79 1.94
CA PHE A 9 6.88 -13.80 1.11
C PHE A 9 7.20 -13.34 -0.32
N LEU A 10 7.91 -12.22 -0.45
CA LEU A 10 8.27 -11.65 -1.76
C LEU A 10 9.30 -12.49 -2.52
N GLN A 11 10.14 -13.26 -1.83
CA GLN A 11 11.10 -14.18 -2.47
C GLN A 11 10.43 -15.40 -3.11
N ARG A 12 9.30 -15.86 -2.57
CA ARG A 12 8.56 -17.03 -3.09
C ARG A 12 7.58 -16.67 -4.21
N ALA A 13 7.24 -15.40 -4.35
CA ALA A 13 6.29 -14.93 -5.36
C ALA A 13 6.90 -14.99 -6.78
N LYS A 14 6.10 -15.44 -7.76
CA LYS A 14 6.48 -15.31 -9.18
C LYS A 14 6.57 -13.83 -9.54
N THR A 15 7.74 -13.40 -10.00
CA THR A 15 7.97 -12.01 -10.41
C THR A 15 7.85 -11.86 -11.92
N LYS A 16 7.45 -10.67 -12.37
CA LYS A 16 7.52 -10.24 -13.78
C LYS A 16 8.53 -9.09 -13.90
N LYS A 17 9.16 -8.97 -15.06
CA LYS A 17 10.02 -7.82 -15.35
C LYS A 17 9.13 -6.60 -15.60
N ILE A 18 9.42 -5.51 -14.88
CA ILE A 18 8.74 -4.22 -15.00
C ILE A 18 9.81 -3.18 -15.31
N SER A 19 9.49 -2.22 -16.16
CA SER A 19 10.28 -1.01 -16.39
C SER A 19 9.45 0.19 -15.97
N CYS A 20 10.09 1.13 -15.28
CA CYS A 20 9.46 2.35 -14.79
C CYS A 20 10.51 3.46 -14.70
N ASP A 21 10.08 4.70 -14.90
CA ASP A 21 10.92 5.86 -14.66
C ASP A 21 10.90 6.21 -13.17
N ILE A 22 12.08 6.46 -12.60
CA ILE A 22 12.28 6.87 -11.21
C ILE A 22 13.20 8.08 -11.22
N ASN A 23 12.86 9.11 -10.43
CA ASN A 23 13.73 10.27 -10.29
C ASN A 23 15.04 9.89 -9.56
N GLU A 24 16.11 10.62 -9.86
CA GLU A 24 17.46 10.33 -9.37
C GLU A 24 17.55 10.27 -7.83
N LYS A 25 16.88 11.21 -7.14
CA LYS A 25 16.88 11.25 -5.68
C LYS A 25 16.27 9.98 -5.07
N THR A 26 15.14 9.52 -5.62
CA THR A 26 14.49 8.28 -5.17
C THR A 26 15.35 7.06 -5.47
N LEU A 27 16.03 7.01 -6.63
CA LEU A 27 16.94 5.91 -6.94
C LEU A 27 18.13 5.86 -5.97
N ASN A 28 18.73 7.01 -5.64
CA ASN A 28 19.82 7.09 -4.67
C ASN A 28 19.40 6.61 -3.28
N MET A 29 18.20 6.99 -2.83
CA MET A 29 17.64 6.48 -1.57
C MET A 29 17.46 4.96 -1.57
N VAL A 30 16.97 4.38 -2.67
CA VAL A 30 16.83 2.92 -2.83
C VAL A 30 18.19 2.22 -2.80
N ASP A 31 19.21 2.82 -3.41
CA ASP A 31 20.56 2.28 -3.47
C ASP A 31 21.24 2.25 -2.10
N GLU A 32 21.10 3.32 -1.32
CA GLU A 32 21.59 3.36 0.06
C GLU A 32 20.90 2.30 0.93
N LEU A 33 19.57 2.18 0.82
CA LEU A 33 18.81 1.19 1.58
C LEU A 33 19.17 -0.25 1.18
N ALA A 34 19.39 -0.49 -0.12
CA ALA A 34 19.83 -1.77 -0.65
C ALA A 34 21.19 -2.19 -0.07
N LYS A 35 22.13 -1.25 0.06
CA LYS A 35 23.44 -1.50 0.69
C LYS A 35 23.29 -1.84 2.18
N ILE A 36 22.50 -1.06 2.93
CA ILE A 36 22.27 -1.27 4.37
C ILE A 36 21.67 -2.66 4.63
N GLN A 37 20.66 -3.04 3.84
CA GLN A 37 19.95 -4.31 4.04
C GLN A 37 20.61 -5.51 3.35
N LYS A 38 21.72 -5.29 2.60
CA LYS A 38 22.39 -6.31 1.78
C LYS A 38 21.42 -7.00 0.81
N LEU A 39 20.53 -6.21 0.19
CA LEU A 39 19.54 -6.69 -0.79
C LEU A 39 19.81 -6.04 -2.15
N SER A 40 19.27 -6.63 -3.22
CA SER A 40 19.31 -5.99 -4.54
C SER A 40 18.30 -4.84 -4.62
N ARG A 41 18.59 -3.84 -5.46
CA ARG A 41 17.67 -2.74 -5.80
C ARG A 41 16.27 -3.25 -6.13
N SER A 42 16.16 -4.27 -6.97
CA SER A 42 14.89 -4.85 -7.38
C SER A 42 14.10 -5.45 -6.20
N LYS A 43 14.78 -6.04 -5.21
CA LYS A 43 14.12 -6.56 -4.00
C LYS A 43 13.59 -5.42 -3.14
N ILE A 44 14.38 -4.36 -2.93
CA ILE A 44 13.94 -3.16 -2.20
C ILE A 44 12.73 -2.52 -2.88
N LEU A 45 12.81 -2.30 -4.20
CA LEU A 45 11.71 -1.73 -4.98
C LEU A 45 10.44 -2.59 -4.89
N ASN A 46 10.57 -3.92 -4.95
CA ASN A 46 9.42 -4.81 -4.81
C ASN A 46 8.79 -4.71 -3.40
N VAL A 47 9.61 -4.65 -2.35
CA VAL A 47 9.14 -4.42 -0.97
C VAL A 47 8.40 -3.09 -0.85
N LEU A 48 8.98 -2.01 -1.40
CA LEU A 48 8.39 -0.68 -1.34
C LEU A 48 7.07 -0.59 -2.11
N LEU A 49 6.98 -1.19 -3.31
CA LEU A 49 5.75 -1.24 -4.08
C LEU A 49 4.65 -1.98 -3.32
N PHE A 50 4.98 -3.14 -2.77
CA PHE A 50 4.01 -3.95 -2.02
C PHE A 50 3.56 -3.25 -0.74
N ALA A 51 4.50 -2.78 0.08
CA ALA A 51 4.21 -2.04 1.30
C ALA A 51 3.45 -0.74 1.01
N GLY A 52 3.80 -0.03 -0.08
CA GLY A 52 3.10 1.17 -0.53
C GLY A 52 1.63 0.92 -0.85
N VAL A 53 1.31 -0.17 -1.56
CA VAL A 53 -0.08 -0.57 -1.83
C VAL A 53 -0.83 -0.88 -0.52
N ILE A 54 -0.22 -1.63 0.40
CA ILE A 54 -0.86 -1.98 1.68
C ILE A 54 -1.09 -0.73 2.52
N THR A 55 -0.04 0.07 2.75
CA THR A 55 -0.11 1.27 3.58
C THR A 55 -1.12 2.26 3.00
N HIS A 56 -1.06 2.55 1.70
CA HIS A 56 -1.98 3.48 1.07
C HIS A 56 -3.44 2.99 1.17
N THR A 57 -3.71 1.71 0.91
CA THR A 57 -5.09 1.19 1.03
C THR A 57 -5.62 1.25 2.46
N ASN A 58 -4.76 1.01 3.46
CA ASN A 58 -5.13 1.15 4.87
C ASN A 58 -5.35 2.62 5.28
N SER A 59 -4.41 3.50 4.95
CA SER A 59 -4.49 4.94 5.27
C SER A 59 -5.73 5.59 4.65
N THR A 60 -6.05 5.27 3.39
CA THR A 60 -7.26 5.77 2.74
C THR A 60 -8.52 5.34 3.50
N ILE A 61 -8.63 4.07 3.91
CA ILE A 61 -9.78 3.61 4.71
C ILE A 61 -9.86 4.36 6.05
N GLU A 62 -8.74 4.53 6.74
CA GLU A 62 -8.73 5.25 8.02
C GLU A 62 -9.11 6.71 7.88
N GLU A 63 -8.58 7.41 6.88
CA GLU A 63 -8.88 8.81 6.58
C GLU A 63 -10.38 9.00 6.31
N TRP A 64 -10.95 8.19 5.42
CA TRP A 64 -12.39 8.23 5.13
C TRP A 64 -13.26 7.87 6.35
N LYS A 65 -12.83 6.92 7.19
CA LYS A 65 -13.53 6.60 8.45
C LYS A 65 -13.46 7.76 9.44
N ARG A 66 -12.33 8.46 9.54
CA ARG A 66 -12.18 9.68 10.37
C ARG A 66 -13.11 10.78 9.87
N MET A 67 -13.12 11.07 8.57
CA MET A 67 -14.02 12.06 7.97
C MET A 67 -15.50 11.77 8.27
N LYS A 68 -15.91 10.49 8.28
CA LYS A 68 -17.27 10.07 8.64
C LYS A 68 -17.57 10.20 10.15
N LYS A 69 -16.59 9.98 11.02
CA LYS A 69 -16.75 9.99 12.49
C LYS A 69 -16.68 11.39 13.09
N ASP A 70 -15.81 12.24 12.57
CA ASP A 70 -15.50 13.56 13.15
C ASP A 70 -16.53 14.64 12.76
N GLY A 71 -17.60 14.28 12.06
CA GLY A 71 -18.73 15.17 11.85
C GLY A 71 -18.33 16.49 11.17
N MET A 72 -17.41 16.44 10.19
CA MET A 72 -17.20 17.54 9.25
C MET A 72 -18.46 17.71 8.36
N LYS A 73 -19.57 18.08 8.98
CA LYS A 73 -20.87 18.33 8.35
C LYS A 73 -20.81 19.45 7.32
N ASP A 74 -19.80 20.32 7.41
CA ASP A 74 -19.59 21.43 6.48
C ASP A 74 -18.82 21.05 5.20
N LEU A 75 -18.11 19.90 5.18
CA LEU A 75 -17.34 19.43 4.01
C LEU A 75 -17.94 18.17 3.35
N VAL A 76 -18.73 17.40 4.08
CA VAL A 76 -19.32 16.15 3.59
C VAL A 76 -20.82 16.35 3.38
N HIS A 77 -21.21 16.78 2.17
CA HIS A 77 -22.61 16.72 1.74
C HIS A 77 -23.09 15.26 1.66
N LYS A 78 -24.40 15.00 1.78
CA LYS A 78 -24.98 13.63 1.77
C LYS A 78 -24.59 12.79 0.54
N GLU A 79 -24.30 13.43 -0.60
CA GLU A 79 -23.80 12.75 -1.80
C GLU A 79 -22.37 12.24 -1.61
N ASN A 80 -21.51 13.01 -0.92
CA ASN A 80 -20.16 12.60 -0.55
C ASN A 80 -20.18 11.39 0.40
N GLU A 81 -21.14 11.28 1.34
CA GLU A 81 -21.21 10.11 2.24
C GLU A 81 -21.42 8.79 1.48
N LYS A 82 -22.28 8.78 0.46
CA LYS A 82 -22.50 7.59 -0.37
C LYS A 82 -21.26 7.25 -1.19
N GLU A 83 -20.61 8.25 -1.78
CA GLU A 83 -19.37 8.05 -2.53
C GLU A 83 -18.25 7.51 -1.64
N ILE A 84 -18.11 8.03 -0.42
CA ILE A 84 -17.15 7.56 0.58
C ILE A 84 -17.41 6.09 0.94
N GLU A 85 -18.66 5.72 1.18
CA GLU A 85 -19.02 4.32 1.46
C GLU A 85 -18.73 3.39 0.29
N GLU A 86 -18.99 3.84 -0.94
CA GLU A 86 -18.66 3.06 -2.13
C GLU A 86 -17.15 2.88 -2.30
N VAL A 87 -16.35 3.92 -2.08
CA VAL A 87 -14.88 3.85 -2.12
C VAL A 87 -14.36 2.90 -1.05
N ILE A 88 -14.82 3.01 0.20
CA ILE A 88 -14.44 2.07 1.27
C ILE A 88 -14.79 0.63 0.86
N LYS A 89 -16.01 0.36 0.37
CA LYS A 89 -16.41 -0.98 -0.09
C LYS A 89 -15.53 -1.50 -1.22
N LYS A 90 -15.14 -0.64 -2.17
CA LYS A 90 -14.23 -0.99 -3.28
C LYS A 90 -12.83 -1.34 -2.76
N ILE A 91 -12.28 -0.57 -1.82
CA ILE A 91 -10.96 -0.85 -1.23
C ILE A 91 -10.99 -2.11 -0.35
N GLU A 92 -12.05 -2.33 0.43
CA GLU A 92 -12.20 -3.55 1.23
C GLU A 92 -12.30 -4.81 0.36
N LYS A 93 -13.05 -4.73 -0.76
CA LYS A 93 -13.08 -5.82 -1.77
C LYS A 93 -11.70 -6.05 -2.38
N PHE A 94 -10.96 -4.98 -2.70
CA PHE A 94 -9.59 -5.08 -3.20
C PHE A 94 -8.68 -5.79 -2.18
N LYS A 95 -8.70 -5.38 -0.91
CA LYS A 95 -7.90 -6.00 0.15
C LYS A 95 -8.16 -7.50 0.28
N LYS A 96 -9.44 -7.91 0.32
CA LYS A 96 -9.84 -9.33 0.38
C LYS A 96 -9.38 -10.12 -0.84
N LYS A 97 -9.55 -9.56 -2.05
CA LYS A 97 -9.12 -10.20 -3.30
C LYS A 97 -7.62 -10.52 -3.29
N TRP A 98 -6.82 -9.62 -2.72
CA TRP A 98 -5.36 -9.73 -2.72
C TRP A 98 -4.78 -10.26 -1.40
N GLY A 99 -5.63 -10.63 -0.43
CA GLY A 99 -5.20 -11.16 0.86
C GLY A 99 -4.46 -10.15 1.74
N ILE A 100 -4.60 -8.84 1.48
CA ILE A 100 -3.97 -7.78 2.27
C ILE A 100 -4.56 -7.71 3.68
N ASP A 101 -5.82 -8.11 3.85
CA ASP A 101 -6.50 -8.22 5.14
C ASP A 101 -5.92 -9.32 6.06
N LYS A 102 -5.10 -10.20 5.51
CA LYS A 102 -4.46 -11.32 6.23
C LYS A 102 -2.98 -11.07 6.55
N LEU A 103 -2.44 -9.93 6.12
CA LEU A 103 -1.05 -9.49 6.30
C LEU A 103 -0.96 -8.42 7.39
#